data_AF-A0A6J8EK91-F1
#
_entry.id   AF-A0A6J8EK91-F1
#
_cell.length_a   1.000
_cell.length_b   1.000
_cell.length_c   1.000
_cell.angle_alpha   90.00
_cell.angle_beta   90.00
_cell.angle_gamma   90.00
#
_symmetry.space_group_name_H-M   'P 1'
#
loop_
_entity.id
_entity.type
_entity.pdbx_description
1 polymer ?
#
loop_
_entity_poly.entity_id
_entity_poly.type
_entity_poly.pdbx_seq_one_letter_code
_entity_poly.pdbx_strand_id
1 'polypeptide(L)'
;MDYPFCNAIGLPIESLLRLEDSADHTSIGSIELSNGVVLELKHFLEKNGKGIWELAQLISNLFSVFALTNPKSIQSKIHRLCELKKKLNTANELEHEQEESPANSSRFEPELTCNTSVQTETFDSDDETVKSKNLLQYYSLKLKKKNERLQREISVKQEKLKTQQDKIGYFSIRNINKREEKARQTAKLLRASKSVIKKQKRLLHKAESQSLELGTLKTDNEQLKEDVNKLSKTQDLLVYSQKMKLKVQKKVSSLKIQLNKMKAKSEDVKDEIEPLKLVLKEKDHQIENLLLEISILKEAANFNLVTRNKDATFTDCVRLCVMELSGLEVAVEKVSPVIQTVCKHLFDIDLDKSQLPSSTTVQSIVDEGHYIAKTFISERLDQSENWGLNRDGTTRRKIKIVDTTITLDSGNVMSLGFNRIAHETAATITKVTQGHLSELAGLNVAKKSIPPQYVRENAADYVARSLEKLAYTMSDRASNEKLANTLLNEWRDEILLNFELNGDKQTVHSFHCMAHVLLGFHSYVKPELKQLETKLVEVHGPIGRDSLSAFKFWSKKELVIERVLRTTADVFGPVGDHHGVRDRWESHCSSLGIKSLIGNYKRQSLQCTL
;
A
#
# COMPACT_ATOMS: atom_id res chain seq x y z
N MET A 1 -42.43 -11.28 -0.32
CA MET A 1 -41.35 -10.45 -0.89
C MET A 1 -40.18 -10.58 0.07
N ASP A 2 -39.09 -11.20 -0.37
CA ASP A 2 -37.87 -11.26 0.44
C ASP A 2 -37.24 -9.86 0.50
N TYR A 3 -36.98 -9.36 1.70
CA TYR A 3 -36.27 -8.10 1.94
C TYR A 3 -34.83 -8.43 2.38
N PRO A 4 -33.86 -8.47 1.45
CA PRO A 4 -32.49 -8.96 1.72
C PRO A 4 -31.78 -8.14 2.81
N PHE A 5 -32.22 -6.91 3.02
CA PHE A 5 -31.61 -5.99 3.97
C PHE A 5 -31.97 -6.27 5.43
N CYS A 6 -33.18 -6.78 5.72
CA CYS A 6 -33.58 -7.12 7.10
C CYS A 6 -32.79 -8.33 7.63
N ASN A 7 -32.53 -9.30 6.73
CA ASN A 7 -31.66 -10.44 7.01
C ASN A 7 -30.18 -10.02 7.19
N ALA A 8 -29.71 -9.00 6.46
CA ALA A 8 -28.33 -8.52 6.56
C ALA A 8 -27.98 -7.88 7.92
N ILE A 9 -28.98 -7.39 8.66
CA ILE A 9 -28.79 -6.77 9.98
C ILE A 9 -29.30 -7.63 11.15
N GLY A 10 -29.78 -8.84 10.88
CA GLY A 10 -30.20 -9.81 11.90
C GLY A 10 -31.51 -9.45 12.62
N LEU A 11 -32.40 -8.69 11.97
CA LEU A 11 -33.70 -8.29 12.53
C LEU A 11 -34.82 -9.15 11.91
N PRO A 12 -35.53 -9.99 12.69
CA PRO A 12 -36.72 -10.68 12.21
C PRO A 12 -37.81 -9.66 11.85
N ILE A 13 -38.37 -9.75 10.65
CA ILE A 13 -39.42 -8.83 10.17
C ILE A 13 -40.63 -8.82 11.11
N GLU A 14 -40.97 -9.94 11.74
CA GLU A 14 -42.07 -9.99 12.70
C GLU A 14 -41.82 -9.14 13.95
N SER A 15 -40.57 -8.82 14.28
CA SER A 15 -40.22 -7.96 15.42
C SER A 15 -40.42 -6.48 15.11
N LEU A 16 -40.26 -6.07 13.84
CA LEU A 16 -40.53 -4.71 13.38
C LEU A 16 -42.04 -4.44 13.28
N LEU A 17 -42.82 -5.42 12.81
CA LEU A 17 -44.27 -5.30 12.72
C LEU A 17 -44.96 -5.25 14.10
N ARG A 18 -44.40 -5.91 15.11
CA ARG A 18 -44.92 -5.82 16.50
C ARG A 18 -44.68 -4.47 17.17
N LEU A 19 -43.71 -3.68 16.69
CA LEU A 19 -43.41 -2.35 17.21
C LEU A 19 -44.38 -1.27 16.73
N GLU A 20 -45.04 -1.47 15.58
CA GLU A 20 -46.03 -0.53 15.06
C GLU A 20 -47.40 -0.67 15.76
N ASP A 21 -47.73 -1.84 16.31
CA ASP A 21 -49.07 -2.14 16.84
C ASP A 21 -49.21 -2.18 18.38
N SER A 22 -48.12 -2.20 19.16
CA SER A 22 -48.22 -2.30 20.63
C SER A 22 -48.12 -0.94 21.32
N ALA A 23 -49.15 -0.50 22.04
CA ALA A 23 -49.09 0.71 22.89
C ALA A 23 -48.39 0.48 24.26
N ASP A 24 -47.89 -0.73 24.52
CA ASP A 24 -47.31 -1.11 25.80
C ASP A 24 -45.88 -1.66 25.60
N HIS A 25 -44.88 -0.83 25.94
CA HIS A 25 -43.49 -0.98 25.48
C HIS A 25 -42.51 -1.51 26.54
N THR A 26 -43.02 -2.18 27.58
CA THR A 26 -42.19 -2.75 28.66
C THR A 26 -41.56 -4.10 28.31
N SER A 27 -41.92 -4.72 27.18
CA SER A 27 -41.51 -6.09 26.83
C SER A 27 -40.35 -6.22 25.82
N ILE A 28 -39.66 -5.12 25.46
CA ILE A 28 -38.48 -5.15 24.55
C ILE A 28 -37.19 -5.64 25.27
N GLY A 29 -37.31 -6.08 26.53
CA GLY A 29 -36.18 -6.55 27.33
C GLY A 29 -35.51 -7.84 26.85
N SER A 30 -36.08 -8.58 25.90
CA SER A 30 -35.61 -9.92 25.52
C SER A 30 -35.20 -10.10 24.05
N ILE A 31 -35.03 -9.03 23.27
CA ILE A 31 -34.52 -9.16 21.90
C ILE A 31 -32.99 -9.08 21.94
N GLU A 32 -32.33 -10.23 22.03
CA GLU A 32 -30.89 -10.36 21.80
C GLU A 32 -30.61 -10.12 20.30
N LEU A 33 -30.18 -8.91 19.96
CA LEU A 33 -29.75 -8.56 18.60
C LEU A 33 -28.23 -8.61 18.52
N SER A 34 -27.71 -9.42 17.59
CA SER A 34 -26.31 -9.82 17.47
C SER A 34 -25.37 -8.76 16.88
N ASN A 35 -25.80 -7.50 16.72
CA ASN A 35 -25.01 -6.46 16.05
C ASN A 35 -24.76 -5.23 16.94
N GLY A 36 -23.48 -4.97 17.25
CA GLY A 36 -23.00 -3.97 18.22
C GLY A 36 -23.37 -2.50 17.96
N VAL A 37 -23.87 -2.15 16.78
CA VAL A 37 -24.25 -0.77 16.41
C VAL A 37 -25.46 -0.29 17.22
N VAL A 38 -26.44 -1.17 17.48
CA VAL A 38 -27.65 -0.81 18.24
C VAL A 38 -27.34 -0.68 19.74
N LEU A 39 -26.41 -1.51 20.24
CA LEU A 39 -25.88 -1.42 21.61
C LEU A 39 -25.13 -0.11 21.84
N GLU A 40 -24.27 0.32 20.92
CA GLU A 40 -23.58 1.61 21.01
C GLU A 40 -24.54 2.80 20.94
N LEU A 41 -25.58 2.74 20.10
CA LEU A 41 -26.61 3.77 20.00
C LEU A 41 -27.45 3.87 21.28
N LYS A 42 -27.81 2.74 21.88
CA LYS A 42 -28.49 2.70 23.18
C LYS A 42 -27.62 3.33 24.27
N HIS A 43 -26.35 2.93 24.34
CA HIS A 43 -25.42 3.45 25.35
C HIS A 43 -25.14 4.95 25.19
N PHE A 44 -25.06 5.42 23.94
CA PHE A 44 -24.94 6.85 23.64
C PHE A 44 -26.16 7.65 24.11
N LEU A 45 -27.38 7.14 23.93
CA LEU A 45 -28.59 7.84 24.36
C LEU A 45 -28.76 7.82 25.88
N GLU A 46 -28.46 6.69 26.53
CA GLU A 46 -28.42 6.57 28.00
C GLU A 46 -27.44 7.59 28.62
N LYS A 47 -26.24 7.71 28.04
CA LYS A 47 -25.22 8.67 28.51
C LYS A 47 -25.64 10.13 28.34
N ASN A 48 -26.55 10.43 27.42
CA ASN A 48 -27.02 11.78 27.15
C ASN A 48 -28.42 12.07 27.75
N GLY A 49 -28.92 11.21 28.63
CA GLY A 49 -30.23 11.38 29.27
C GLY A 49 -31.41 11.34 28.30
N LYS A 50 -31.23 10.71 27.14
CA LYS A 50 -32.24 10.60 26.09
C LYS A 50 -33.00 9.28 26.20
N GLY A 51 -34.32 9.36 26.08
CA GLY A 51 -35.25 8.25 26.26
C GLY A 51 -35.29 7.31 25.06
N ILE A 52 -35.83 6.11 25.29
CA ILE A 52 -36.08 5.09 24.25
C ILE A 52 -36.90 5.63 23.07
N TRP A 53 -37.77 6.63 23.31
CA TRP A 53 -38.54 7.30 22.28
C TRP A 53 -37.67 8.01 21.22
N GLU A 54 -36.56 8.61 21.64
CA GLU A 54 -35.64 9.29 20.73
C GLU A 54 -34.80 8.27 19.94
N LEU A 55 -34.54 7.08 20.49
CA LEU A 55 -33.96 5.95 19.75
C LEU A 55 -34.91 5.46 18.67
N ALA A 56 -36.18 5.25 19.01
CA ALA A 56 -37.21 4.80 18.07
C ALA A 56 -37.41 5.81 16.94
N GLN A 57 -37.40 7.11 17.25
CA GLN A 57 -37.52 8.16 16.23
C GLN A 57 -36.25 8.31 15.39
N LEU A 58 -35.06 8.09 15.97
CA LEU A 58 -33.80 8.06 15.21
C LEU A 58 -33.78 6.88 14.23
N ILE A 59 -34.22 5.70 14.67
CA ILE A 59 -34.32 4.49 13.86
C ILE A 59 -35.40 4.68 12.77
N SER A 60 -36.58 5.19 13.11
CA SER A 60 -37.64 5.49 12.14
C SER A 60 -37.19 6.51 11.08
N ASN A 61 -36.44 7.55 11.48
CA ASN A 61 -35.85 8.52 10.54
C ASN A 61 -34.70 7.94 9.69
N LEU A 62 -33.96 6.95 10.22
CA LEU A 62 -32.93 6.22 9.49
C LEU A 62 -33.52 5.23 8.48
N PHE A 63 -34.68 4.65 8.78
CA PHE A 63 -35.25 3.50 8.05
C PHE A 63 -36.65 3.72 7.45
N SER A 64 -37.10 4.97 7.30
CA SER A 64 -38.32 5.31 6.55
C SER A 64 -38.34 4.62 5.17
N VAL A 65 -39.31 3.71 4.99
CA VAL A 65 -39.43 2.78 3.85
C VAL A 65 -39.55 3.50 2.50
N PHE A 66 -40.10 4.72 2.47
CA PHE A 66 -40.20 5.53 1.25
C PHE A 66 -38.87 6.18 0.82
N ALA A 67 -37.88 6.29 1.70
CA ALA A 67 -36.62 6.97 1.42
C ALA A 67 -35.47 6.02 1.01
N LEU A 68 -35.68 4.70 1.08
CA LEU A 68 -34.69 3.66 0.82
C LEU A 68 -34.61 3.22 -0.66
N THR A 69 -35.52 3.69 -1.51
CA THR A 69 -35.51 3.41 -2.95
C THR A 69 -34.65 4.40 -3.77
N ASN A 70 -34.07 5.44 -3.14
CA ASN A 70 -33.24 6.43 -3.82
C ASN A 70 -31.76 6.41 -3.33
N PRO A 71 -30.80 5.89 -4.13
CA PRO A 71 -29.39 5.76 -3.75
C PRO A 71 -28.71 7.10 -3.39
N LYS A 72 -29.16 8.22 -3.97
CA LYS A 72 -28.60 9.56 -3.70
C LYS A 72 -28.92 10.07 -2.28
N SER A 73 -30.02 9.58 -1.69
CA SER A 73 -30.44 9.88 -0.32
C SER A 73 -29.52 9.22 0.72
N ILE A 74 -29.03 8.01 0.45
CA ILE A 74 -28.16 7.24 1.35
C ILE A 74 -26.78 7.89 1.48
N GLN A 75 -26.15 8.28 0.37
CA GLN A 75 -24.85 8.97 0.39
C GLN A 75 -24.91 10.33 1.11
N SER A 76 -26.00 11.08 0.91
CA SER A 76 -26.19 12.38 1.59
C SER A 76 -26.37 12.22 3.11
N LYS A 77 -27.03 11.15 3.55
CA LYS A 77 -27.21 10.83 4.98
C LYS A 77 -25.91 10.35 5.63
N ILE A 78 -25.12 9.51 4.95
CA ILE A 78 -23.77 9.10 5.40
C ILE A 78 -22.86 10.32 5.52
N HIS A 79 -22.93 11.26 4.58
CA HIS A 79 -22.16 12.49 4.64
C HIS A 79 -22.53 13.37 5.85
N ARG A 80 -23.83 13.47 6.17
CA ARG A 80 -24.34 14.23 7.33
C ARG A 80 -23.93 13.61 8.68
N LEU A 81 -23.88 12.28 8.77
CA LEU A 81 -23.36 11.56 9.94
C LEU A 81 -21.86 11.80 10.15
N CYS A 82 -21.07 11.84 9.07
CA CYS A 82 -19.65 12.16 9.12
C CYS A 82 -19.38 13.61 9.55
N GLU A 83 -20.23 14.57 9.14
CA GLU A 83 -20.17 15.97 9.59
C GLU A 83 -20.48 16.13 11.08
N LEU A 84 -21.51 15.44 11.59
CA LEU A 84 -21.86 15.45 13.01
C LEU A 84 -20.76 14.86 13.89
N LYS A 85 -20.12 13.77 13.45
CA LYS A 85 -18.95 13.17 14.12
C LYS A 85 -17.75 14.12 14.20
N LYS A 86 -17.53 14.96 13.19
CA LYS A 86 -16.47 15.98 13.21
C LYS A 86 -16.77 17.11 14.21
N LYS A 87 -18.03 17.57 14.27
CA LYS A 87 -18.44 18.60 15.23
C LYS A 87 -18.32 18.10 16.67
N LEU A 88 -18.66 16.83 16.92
CA LEU A 88 -18.49 16.15 18.22
C LEU A 88 -17.03 16.16 18.71
N ASN A 89 -16.08 15.89 17.81
CA ASN A 89 -14.65 15.85 18.16
C ASN A 89 -14.05 17.25 18.40
N THR A 90 -14.61 18.29 17.79
CA THR A 90 -14.09 19.67 17.92
C THR A 90 -14.57 20.33 19.23
N ALA A 91 -15.75 19.95 19.73
CA ALA A 91 -16.28 20.46 20.99
C ALA A 91 -15.50 19.94 22.22
N ASN A 92 -15.02 18.69 22.17
CA ASN A 92 -14.25 18.08 23.27
C ASN A 92 -12.81 18.61 23.40
N GLU A 93 -12.28 19.29 22.39
CA GLU A 93 -10.91 19.83 22.40
C GLU A 93 -10.84 21.25 22.99
N LEU A 94 -11.97 21.93 23.21
CA LEU A 94 -12.02 23.32 23.66
C LEU A 94 -12.22 23.50 25.18
N GLU A 95 -12.45 22.43 25.93
CA GLU A 95 -12.70 22.50 27.39
C GLU A 95 -11.44 22.40 28.28
N HIS A 96 -10.21 22.32 27.72
CA HIS A 96 -9.03 21.95 28.52
C HIS A 96 -7.79 22.87 28.47
N GLU A 97 -7.92 24.16 28.13
CA GLU A 97 -6.77 25.09 28.18
C GLU A 97 -7.11 26.43 28.87
N GLN A 98 -7.02 26.48 30.20
CA GLN A 98 -6.61 27.68 30.95
C GLN A 98 -5.85 27.24 32.22
N GLU A 99 -4.55 27.54 32.31
CA GLU A 99 -3.92 28.29 33.42
C GLU A 99 -2.37 28.35 33.34
N GLU A 100 -1.89 29.60 33.45
CA GLU A 100 -0.67 30.09 34.10
C GLU A 100 0.74 30.08 33.46
N SER A 101 1.45 31.19 33.76
CA SER A 101 2.76 31.69 33.32
C SER A 101 3.53 32.22 34.58
N PRO A 102 4.74 32.81 34.53
CA PRO A 102 6.00 32.18 34.98
C PRO A 102 6.81 33.01 36.02
N ALA A 103 7.95 32.48 36.54
CA ALA A 103 8.94 33.29 37.27
C ALA A 103 10.41 32.74 37.28
N ASN A 104 11.32 33.58 36.75
CA ASN A 104 12.62 34.11 37.28
C ASN A 104 13.85 33.28 37.78
N SER A 105 15.04 33.74 37.33
CA SER A 105 16.24 34.17 38.14
C SER A 105 17.60 33.41 38.11
N SER A 106 18.62 34.10 37.57
CA SER A 106 20.00 34.42 38.08
C SER A 106 21.28 33.54 37.99
N ARG A 107 22.36 34.31 37.71
CA ARG A 107 23.86 34.29 37.72
C ARG A 107 24.69 33.36 38.65
N PHE A 108 25.97 33.07 38.25
CA PHE A 108 27.24 33.45 38.95
C PHE A 108 28.53 32.90 38.25
N GLU A 109 29.65 33.65 38.31
CA GLU A 109 31.07 33.27 38.00
C GLU A 109 31.89 33.05 39.31
N PRO A 110 33.15 32.54 39.29
CA PRO A 110 34.35 33.45 39.34
C PRO A 110 35.71 32.91 38.78
N GLU A 111 36.72 33.81 38.77
CA GLU A 111 38.16 33.74 38.39
C GLU A 111 39.10 33.02 39.39
N LEU A 112 40.38 32.73 39.00
CA LEU A 112 41.62 32.95 39.82
C LEU A 112 42.96 32.64 39.09
N THR A 113 44.00 33.38 39.52
CA THR A 113 45.38 33.65 39.02
C THR A 113 46.52 32.76 39.59
N CYS A 114 47.76 32.80 39.04
CA CYS A 114 49.03 33.15 39.74
C CYS A 114 50.34 32.91 38.91
N ASN A 115 51.32 33.83 39.04
CA ASN A 115 52.70 33.87 38.49
C ASN A 115 53.75 33.20 39.41
N THR A 116 54.96 32.86 38.92
CA THR A 116 56.27 33.29 39.48
C THR A 116 57.49 32.93 38.61
N SER A 117 58.52 33.80 38.66
CA SER A 117 59.83 33.79 38.00
C SER A 117 60.98 33.42 38.95
N VAL A 118 62.12 32.92 38.45
CA VAL A 118 63.42 32.85 39.19
C VAL A 118 64.61 32.99 38.22
N GLN A 119 65.57 33.86 38.58
CA GLN A 119 66.89 34.08 37.96
C GLN A 119 67.98 33.24 38.64
N THR A 120 69.12 32.98 37.98
CA THR A 120 70.41 32.68 38.65
C THR A 120 71.62 32.98 37.75
N GLU A 121 72.64 33.59 38.36
CA GLU A 121 73.99 33.95 37.85
C GLU A 121 75.02 32.81 38.08
N THR A 122 76.22 32.90 37.47
CA THR A 122 77.59 32.63 38.01
C THR A 122 78.61 32.34 36.88
N PHE A 123 79.71 33.11 36.72
CA PHE A 123 81.07 33.09 37.35
C PHE A 123 82.14 32.24 36.60
N ASP A 124 83.27 32.89 36.26
CA ASP A 124 84.42 32.38 35.49
C ASP A 124 85.58 31.91 36.38
N SER A 125 86.33 30.87 35.95
CA SER A 125 87.81 30.78 36.09
C SER A 125 88.44 29.54 35.40
N ASP A 126 89.71 29.78 35.03
CA ASP A 126 90.86 29.08 34.43
C ASP A 126 91.13 27.60 34.79
N ASP A 127 92.08 26.85 34.21
CA ASP A 127 92.61 26.70 32.83
C ASP A 127 93.25 25.28 32.70
N GLU A 128 92.67 24.27 33.36
CA GLU A 128 93.09 22.85 33.25
C GLU A 128 91.92 21.92 32.91
N THR A 129 90.84 22.50 32.38
CA THR A 129 89.52 21.87 32.36
C THR A 129 88.96 21.56 30.97
N VAL A 130 89.69 21.78 29.86
CA VAL A 130 89.10 21.75 28.51
C VAL A 130 88.52 20.38 28.10
N LYS A 131 89.19 19.25 28.41
CA LYS A 131 88.64 17.91 28.09
C LYS A 131 87.44 17.53 28.98
N SER A 132 87.51 17.84 30.27
CA SER A 132 86.42 17.60 31.22
C SER A 132 85.23 18.53 30.98
N LYS A 133 85.47 19.81 30.64
CA LYS A 133 84.47 20.79 30.19
C LYS A 133 83.79 20.32 28.91
N ASN A 134 84.53 19.81 27.93
CA ASN A 134 83.91 19.32 26.69
C ASN A 134 83.00 18.10 26.93
N LEU A 135 83.38 17.18 27.82
CA LEU A 135 82.55 16.04 28.19
C LEU A 135 81.31 16.47 29.00
N LEU A 136 81.49 17.35 29.99
CA LEU A 136 80.39 17.95 30.77
C LEU A 136 79.46 18.77 29.89
N GLN A 137 79.98 19.51 28.92
CA GLN A 137 79.22 20.30 27.97
C GLN A 137 78.42 19.39 27.03
N TYR A 138 78.98 18.26 26.59
CA TYR A 138 78.24 17.24 25.85
C TYR A 138 77.08 16.64 26.65
N TYR A 139 77.32 16.22 27.90
CA TYR A 139 76.27 15.69 28.77
C TYR A 139 75.22 16.73 29.12
N SER A 140 75.63 17.98 29.38
CA SER A 140 74.74 19.12 29.57
C SER A 140 73.86 19.37 28.35
N LEU A 141 74.43 19.35 27.14
CA LEU A 141 73.66 19.49 25.90
C LEU A 141 72.66 18.35 25.70
N LYS A 142 73.06 17.12 26.01
CA LYS A 142 72.22 15.92 25.90
C LYS A 142 71.05 15.97 26.89
N LEU A 143 71.30 16.41 28.13
CA LEU A 143 70.28 16.62 29.15
C LEU A 143 69.34 17.78 28.77
N LYS A 144 69.88 18.87 28.23
CA LYS A 144 69.10 20.01 27.74
C LYS A 144 68.14 19.59 26.62
N LYS A 145 68.63 18.85 25.62
CA LYS A 145 67.78 18.28 24.55
C LYS A 145 66.72 17.32 25.08
N LYS A 146 67.04 16.51 26.10
CA LYS A 146 66.07 15.62 26.75
C LYS A 146 64.98 16.42 27.48
N ASN A 147 65.35 17.48 28.19
CA ASN A 147 64.40 18.38 28.85
C ASN A 147 63.50 19.11 27.86
N GLU A 148 64.06 19.63 26.76
CA GLU A 148 63.27 20.27 25.70
C GLU A 148 62.26 19.30 25.06
N ARG A 149 62.62 18.03 24.88
CA ARG A 149 61.70 17.00 24.41
C ARG A 149 60.58 16.73 25.42
N LEU A 150 60.91 16.59 26.70
CA LEU A 150 59.92 16.35 27.75
C LEU A 150 58.97 17.55 27.91
N GLN A 151 59.46 18.78 27.82
CA GLN A 151 58.63 19.99 27.84
C GLN A 151 57.65 20.04 26.66
N ARG A 152 58.08 19.65 25.46
CA ARG A 152 57.19 19.51 24.30
C ARG A 152 56.10 18.46 24.53
N GLU A 153 56.47 17.30 25.07
CA GLU A 153 55.50 16.24 25.38
C GLU A 153 54.47 16.68 26.45
N ILE A 154 54.90 17.43 27.46
CA ILE A 154 54.01 18.02 28.48
C ILE A 154 53.04 19.01 27.83
N SER A 155 53.52 19.91 26.98
CA SER A 155 52.68 20.90 26.29
C SER A 155 51.59 20.24 25.43
N VAL A 156 51.95 19.22 24.63
CA VAL A 156 51.00 18.44 23.82
C VAL A 156 49.95 17.74 24.70
N LYS A 157 50.35 17.21 25.85
CA LYS A 157 49.41 16.56 26.78
C LYS A 157 48.47 17.58 27.45
N GLN A 158 48.96 18.77 27.79
CA GLN A 158 48.13 19.84 28.36
C GLN A 158 47.09 20.34 27.34
N GLU A 159 47.45 20.47 26.06
CA GLU A 159 46.51 20.84 25.00
C GLU A 159 45.42 19.77 24.79
N LYS A 160 45.80 18.49 24.83
CA LYS A 160 44.85 17.37 24.80
C LYS A 160 43.90 17.35 26.01
N LEU A 161 44.39 17.69 27.19
CA LEU A 161 43.56 17.78 28.40
C LEU A 161 42.55 18.93 28.28
N LYS A 162 43.00 20.10 27.80
CA LYS A 162 42.12 21.26 27.59
C LYS A 162 41.00 20.96 26.58
N THR A 163 41.34 20.34 25.45
CA THR A 163 40.33 19.93 24.45
C THR A 163 39.35 18.87 24.97
N GLN A 164 39.75 18.01 25.90
CA GLN A 164 38.83 17.09 26.58
C GLN A 164 37.93 17.79 27.60
N GLN A 165 38.45 18.75 28.36
CA GLN A 165 37.66 19.56 29.28
C GLN A 165 36.61 20.41 28.54
N ASP A 166 36.97 20.99 27.39
CA ASP A 166 36.04 21.73 26.54
C ASP A 166 34.92 20.83 25.99
N LYS A 167 35.25 19.57 25.64
CA LYS A 167 34.25 18.56 25.24
C LYS A 167 33.29 18.22 26.38
N ILE A 168 33.77 18.10 27.62
CA ILE A 168 32.93 17.80 28.79
C ILE A 168 31.96 18.97 29.07
N GLY A 169 32.40 20.23 28.93
CA GLY A 169 31.51 21.40 29.06
C GLY A 169 30.37 21.42 28.03
N TYR A 170 30.62 20.89 26.83
CA TYR A 170 29.62 20.72 25.77
C TYR A 170 28.51 19.72 26.12
N PHE A 171 28.83 18.72 26.96
CA PHE A 171 27.88 17.73 27.48
C PHE A 171 27.34 18.07 28.88
N SER A 172 27.53 19.31 29.36
CA SER A 172 26.91 19.73 30.61
C SER A 172 25.39 19.62 30.52
N ILE A 173 24.76 19.15 31.61
CA ILE A 173 23.30 18.93 31.72
C ILE A 173 22.52 20.19 31.29
N ARG A 174 23.05 21.37 31.59
CA ARG A 174 22.46 22.67 31.21
C ARG A 174 22.40 22.87 29.68
N ASN A 175 23.45 22.47 28.96
CA ASN A 175 23.51 22.59 27.49
C ASN A 175 22.65 21.52 26.81
N ILE A 176 22.57 20.31 27.39
CA ILE A 176 21.66 19.26 26.95
C ILE A 176 20.20 19.71 27.07
N ASN A 177 19.81 20.27 28.22
CA ASN A 177 18.44 20.77 28.44
C ASN A 177 18.06 21.90 27.47
N LYS A 178 18.98 22.85 27.20
CA LYS A 178 18.75 23.88 26.18
C LYS A 178 18.57 23.29 24.77
N ARG A 179 19.31 22.24 24.44
CA ARG A 179 19.23 21.56 23.14
C ARG A 179 17.92 20.78 22.99
N GLU A 180 17.51 20.09 24.05
CA GLU A 180 16.22 19.39 24.11
C GLU A 180 15.05 20.38 24.00
N GLU A 181 15.12 21.51 24.69
CA GLU A 181 14.07 22.53 24.61
C GLU A 181 13.96 23.13 23.21
N LYS A 182 15.09 23.46 22.58
CA LYS A 182 15.10 23.91 21.17
C LYS A 182 14.55 22.83 20.23
N ALA A 183 14.89 21.56 20.45
CA ALA A 183 14.35 20.45 19.67
C ALA A 183 12.84 20.28 19.87
N ARG A 184 12.30 20.48 21.08
CA ARG A 184 10.85 20.47 21.36
C ARG A 184 10.14 21.61 20.62
N GLN A 185 10.71 22.81 20.61
CA GLN A 185 10.18 23.96 19.88
C GLN A 185 10.17 23.71 18.36
N THR A 186 11.28 23.20 17.80
CA THR A 186 11.36 22.82 16.38
C THR A 186 10.35 21.72 16.03
N ALA A 187 10.18 20.72 16.90
CA ALA A 187 9.19 19.66 16.71
C ALA A 187 7.75 20.20 16.74
N LYS A 188 7.45 21.18 17.60
CA LYS A 188 6.13 21.86 17.66
C LYS A 188 5.85 22.62 16.36
N LEU A 189 6.84 23.37 15.84
CA LEU A 189 6.74 24.07 14.56
C LEU A 189 6.56 23.11 13.37
N LEU A 190 7.29 21.98 13.37
CA LEU A 190 7.15 20.95 12.34
C LEU A 190 5.75 20.30 12.35
N ARG A 191 5.16 20.07 13.52
CA ARG A 191 3.79 19.55 13.65
C ARG A 191 2.77 20.55 13.09
N ALA A 192 2.92 21.83 13.42
CA ALA A 192 2.07 22.89 12.89
C ALA A 192 2.16 22.97 11.36
N SER A 193 3.38 22.98 10.81
CA SER A 193 3.61 23.00 9.35
C SER A 193 3.00 21.77 8.65
N LYS A 194 3.19 20.56 9.19
CA LYS A 194 2.58 19.33 8.65
C LYS A 194 1.05 19.40 8.62
N SER A 195 0.42 20.02 9.62
CA SER A 195 -1.04 20.19 9.65
C SER A 195 -1.54 21.10 8.52
N VAL A 196 -0.79 22.18 8.22
CA VAL A 196 -1.10 23.11 7.13
C VAL A 196 -0.92 22.43 5.77
N ILE A 197 0.18 21.70 5.56
CA ILE A 197 0.43 20.94 4.32
C ILE A 197 -0.68 19.90 4.10
N LYS A 198 -1.10 19.20 5.15
CA LYS A 198 -2.21 18.23 5.07
C LYS A 198 -3.53 18.90 4.67
N LYS A 199 -3.79 20.12 5.16
CA LYS A 199 -4.96 20.91 4.78
C LYS A 199 -4.88 21.35 3.31
N GLN A 200 -3.72 21.82 2.85
CA GLN A 200 -3.49 22.20 1.45
C GLN A 200 -3.65 21.01 0.50
N LYS A 201 -3.08 19.84 0.81
CA LYS A 201 -3.26 18.61 0.00
C LYS A 201 -4.72 18.20 -0.12
N ARG A 202 -5.51 18.32 0.96
CA ARG A 202 -6.95 18.04 0.92
C ARG A 202 -7.71 19.03 0.04
N LEU A 203 -7.32 20.30 0.04
CA LEU A 203 -7.94 21.31 -0.82
C LEU A 203 -7.56 21.10 -2.30
N LEU A 204 -6.31 20.74 -2.59
CA LEU A 204 -5.84 20.42 -3.93
C LEU A 204 -6.60 19.24 -4.52
N HIS A 205 -6.68 18.12 -3.79
CA HIS A 205 -7.43 16.94 -4.23
C HIS A 205 -8.92 17.24 -4.42
N LYS A 206 -9.50 18.14 -3.60
CA LYS A 206 -10.90 18.59 -3.80
C LYS A 206 -11.04 19.39 -5.10
N ALA A 207 -10.09 20.27 -5.41
CA ALA A 207 -10.09 21.05 -6.65
C ALA A 207 -9.90 20.16 -7.89
N GLU A 208 -9.00 19.16 -7.83
CA GLU A 208 -8.78 18.19 -8.91
C GLU A 208 -10.04 17.34 -9.17
N SER A 209 -10.68 16.84 -8.11
CA SER A 209 -11.95 16.10 -8.21
C SER A 209 -13.06 16.95 -8.83
N GLN A 210 -13.15 18.23 -8.44
CA GLN A 210 -14.12 19.16 -9.02
C GLN A 210 -13.81 19.47 -10.49
N SER A 211 -12.53 19.59 -10.86
CA SER A 211 -12.11 19.80 -12.26
C SER A 211 -12.45 18.61 -13.14
N LEU A 212 -12.26 17.38 -12.63
CA LEU A 212 -12.62 16.15 -13.34
C LEU A 212 -14.14 16.08 -13.57
N GLU A 213 -14.94 16.37 -12.54
CA GLU A 213 -16.41 16.41 -12.60
C GLU A 213 -16.91 17.47 -13.59
N LEU A 214 -16.25 18.64 -13.65
CA LEU A 214 -16.54 19.68 -14.64
C LEU A 214 -16.19 19.24 -16.07
N GLY A 215 -15.13 18.44 -16.23
CA GLY A 215 -14.74 17.83 -17.49
C GLY A 215 -15.79 16.85 -18.01
N THR A 216 -16.28 15.95 -17.15
CA THR A 216 -17.36 15.01 -17.49
C THR A 216 -18.67 15.73 -17.81
N LEU A 217 -19.04 16.74 -17.02
CA LEU A 217 -20.25 17.53 -17.27
C LEU A 217 -20.20 18.33 -18.58
N LYS A 218 -19.00 18.70 -19.06
CA LYS A 218 -18.83 19.33 -20.38
C LYS A 218 -19.04 18.32 -21.51
N THR A 219 -18.48 17.12 -21.39
CA THR A 219 -18.65 16.05 -22.39
C THR A 219 -20.11 15.61 -22.46
N ASP A 220 -20.78 15.44 -21.32
CA ASP A 220 -22.21 15.12 -21.26
C ASP A 220 -23.08 16.22 -21.90
N ASN A 221 -22.73 17.49 -21.70
CA ASN A 221 -23.44 18.61 -22.35
C ASN A 221 -23.24 18.65 -23.86
N GLU A 222 -22.05 18.31 -24.36
CA GLU A 222 -21.79 18.21 -25.79
C GLU A 222 -22.59 17.07 -26.41
N GLN A 223 -22.62 15.92 -25.76
CA GLN A 223 -23.42 14.77 -26.19
C GLN A 223 -24.92 15.10 -26.21
N LEU A 224 -25.44 15.72 -25.14
CA LEU A 224 -26.84 16.14 -25.06
C LEU A 224 -27.21 17.15 -26.17
N LYS A 225 -26.31 18.08 -26.52
CA LYS A 225 -26.54 18.99 -27.66
C LYS A 225 -26.63 18.23 -28.99
N GLU A 226 -25.80 17.21 -29.17
CA GLU A 226 -25.84 16.38 -30.38
C GLU A 226 -27.15 15.57 -30.45
N ASP A 227 -27.59 15.02 -29.33
CA ASP A 227 -28.83 14.25 -29.23
C ASP A 227 -30.08 15.13 -29.44
N VAL A 228 -30.09 16.35 -28.89
CA VAL A 228 -31.14 17.35 -29.16
C VAL A 228 -31.19 17.69 -30.66
N ASN A 229 -30.04 17.84 -31.32
CA ASN A 229 -30.00 18.08 -32.76
C ASN A 229 -30.50 16.89 -33.57
N LYS A 230 -30.19 15.65 -33.16
CA LYS A 230 -30.74 14.43 -33.78
C LYS A 230 -32.25 14.36 -33.60
N LEU A 231 -32.76 14.60 -32.40
CA LEU A 231 -34.20 14.61 -32.09
C LEU A 231 -34.95 15.67 -32.88
N SER A 232 -34.38 16.88 -33.01
CA SER A 232 -34.95 17.96 -33.84
C SER A 232 -35.14 17.54 -35.31
N LYS A 233 -34.10 16.94 -35.93
CA LYS A 233 -34.20 16.40 -37.29
C LYS A 233 -35.27 15.29 -37.41
N THR A 234 -35.39 14.46 -36.38
CA THR A 234 -36.37 13.37 -36.34
C THR A 234 -37.79 13.93 -36.22
N GLN A 235 -37.98 15.00 -35.45
CA GLN A 235 -39.24 15.71 -35.31
C GLN A 235 -39.66 16.38 -36.63
N ASP A 236 -38.73 16.99 -37.36
CA ASP A 236 -39.01 17.55 -38.70
C ASP A 236 -39.48 16.48 -39.69
N LEU A 237 -38.83 15.30 -39.68
CA LEU A 237 -39.26 14.14 -40.47
C LEU A 237 -40.64 13.64 -40.07
N LEU A 238 -40.97 13.63 -38.77
CA LEU A 238 -42.28 13.23 -38.25
C LEU A 238 -43.38 14.21 -38.65
N VAL A 239 -43.11 15.52 -38.59
CA VAL A 239 -44.02 16.57 -39.06
C VAL A 239 -44.23 16.47 -40.57
N TYR A 240 -43.18 16.17 -41.35
CA TYR A 240 -43.29 15.92 -42.79
C TYR A 240 -44.15 14.67 -43.08
N SER A 241 -43.92 13.57 -42.35
CA SER A 241 -44.71 12.34 -42.47
C SER A 241 -46.18 12.56 -42.12
N GLN A 242 -46.49 13.33 -41.07
CA GLN A 242 -47.86 13.70 -40.70
C GLN A 242 -48.54 14.57 -41.78
N LYS A 243 -47.82 15.52 -42.39
CA LYS A 243 -48.33 16.30 -43.54
C LYS A 243 -48.63 15.41 -44.75
N MET A 244 -47.78 14.40 -45.02
CA MET A 244 -48.04 13.42 -46.07
C MET A 244 -49.24 12.53 -45.73
N LYS A 245 -49.38 12.10 -44.47
CA LYS A 245 -50.53 11.31 -44.00
C LYS A 245 -51.86 12.06 -44.14
N LEU A 246 -51.87 13.37 -43.89
CA LEU A 246 -53.04 14.25 -44.13
C LEU A 246 -53.37 14.39 -45.62
N LYS A 247 -52.37 14.46 -46.51
CA LYS A 247 -52.58 14.44 -47.98
C LYS A 247 -53.15 13.10 -48.45
N VAL A 248 -52.68 11.98 -47.89
CA VAL A 248 -53.19 10.64 -48.18
C VAL A 248 -54.61 10.47 -47.63
N GLN A 249 -54.92 10.95 -46.42
CA GLN A 249 -56.28 10.93 -45.86
C GLN A 249 -57.30 11.70 -46.72
N LYS A 250 -56.91 12.85 -47.28
CA LYS A 250 -57.77 13.59 -48.23
C LYS A 250 -58.03 12.80 -49.53
N LYS A 251 -57.05 12.00 -49.98
CA LYS A 251 -57.17 11.09 -51.15
C LYS A 251 -57.94 9.80 -50.84
N VAL A 252 -57.87 9.30 -49.61
CA VAL A 252 -58.68 8.19 -49.10
C VAL A 252 -60.15 8.61 -48.94
N SER A 253 -60.41 9.87 -48.63
CA SER A 253 -61.77 10.43 -48.52
C SER A 253 -62.50 10.46 -49.86
N SER A 254 -61.80 10.75 -50.97
CA SER A 254 -62.38 10.69 -52.33
C SER A 254 -62.55 9.25 -52.84
N LEU A 255 -61.65 8.34 -52.46
CA LEU A 255 -61.78 6.90 -52.77
C LEU A 255 -62.88 6.21 -51.95
N LYS A 256 -63.20 6.69 -50.74
CA LYS A 256 -64.32 6.21 -49.91
C LYS A 256 -65.69 6.40 -50.59
N ILE A 257 -65.85 7.47 -51.36
CA ILE A 257 -67.08 7.76 -52.13
C ILE A 257 -67.23 6.80 -53.32
N GLN A 258 -66.12 6.34 -53.91
CA GLN A 258 -66.13 5.30 -54.95
C GLN A 258 -66.31 3.88 -54.38
N LEU A 259 -65.75 3.61 -53.20
CA LEU A 259 -65.89 2.34 -52.49
C LEU A 259 -67.33 2.08 -52.03
N ASN A 260 -68.06 3.13 -51.64
CA ASN A 260 -69.47 3.03 -51.22
C ASN A 260 -70.43 2.68 -52.38
N LYS A 261 -70.03 2.87 -53.65
CA LYS A 261 -70.75 2.35 -54.83
C LYS A 261 -70.49 0.87 -55.10
N MET A 262 -69.38 0.32 -54.62
CA MET A 262 -68.98 -1.09 -54.83
C MET A 262 -69.36 -2.01 -53.67
N LYS A 263 -69.67 -1.47 -52.48
CA LYS A 263 -70.06 -2.28 -51.30
C LYS A 263 -71.50 -2.80 -51.34
N ALA A 264 -72.40 -2.25 -52.15
CA ALA A 264 -73.78 -2.72 -52.30
C ALA A 264 -73.94 -4.12 -52.96
N LYS A 265 -72.85 -4.88 -53.15
CA LYS A 265 -72.86 -6.23 -53.76
C LYS A 265 -72.09 -7.31 -52.98
N SER A 266 -71.61 -7.04 -51.76
CA SER A 266 -70.75 -7.99 -51.02
C SER A 266 -70.94 -7.90 -49.50
N GLU A 267 -72.18 -7.77 -49.05
CA GLU A 267 -72.51 -7.59 -47.63
C GLU A 267 -72.77 -8.91 -46.87
N ASP A 268 -72.77 -10.08 -47.53
CA ASP A 268 -73.05 -11.37 -46.85
C ASP A 268 -71.80 -12.21 -46.49
N VAL A 269 -70.58 -11.76 -46.82
CA VAL A 269 -69.33 -12.53 -46.56
C VAL A 269 -68.38 -11.79 -45.59
N LYS A 270 -68.76 -10.60 -45.13
CA LYS A 270 -67.86 -9.71 -44.35
C LYS A 270 -67.90 -9.92 -42.85
N ASP A 271 -69.05 -10.34 -42.33
CA ASP A 271 -69.27 -10.48 -40.89
C ASP A 271 -68.61 -11.75 -40.32
N GLU A 272 -68.22 -12.71 -41.17
CA GLU A 272 -67.40 -13.87 -40.77
C GLU A 272 -65.88 -13.63 -40.91
N ILE A 273 -65.45 -12.73 -41.82
CA ILE A 273 -64.03 -12.56 -42.15
C ILE A 273 -63.31 -11.62 -41.17
N GLU A 274 -63.98 -10.62 -40.61
CA GLU A 274 -63.31 -9.64 -39.73
C GLU A 274 -62.83 -10.22 -38.38
N PRO A 275 -63.57 -11.12 -37.71
CA PRO A 275 -63.06 -11.83 -36.54
C PRO A 275 -61.82 -12.66 -36.87
N LEU A 276 -61.82 -13.34 -38.02
CA LEU A 276 -60.70 -14.17 -38.49
C LEU A 276 -59.44 -13.35 -38.80
N LYS A 277 -59.57 -12.12 -39.32
CA LYS A 277 -58.43 -11.22 -39.54
C LYS A 277 -57.81 -10.71 -38.23
N LEU A 278 -58.63 -10.51 -37.21
CA LEU A 278 -58.15 -10.09 -35.89
C LEU A 278 -57.34 -11.21 -35.24
N VAL A 279 -57.85 -12.46 -35.32
CA VAL A 279 -57.15 -13.67 -34.89
C VAL A 279 -55.87 -13.88 -35.71
N LEU A 280 -55.89 -13.63 -37.02
CA LEU A 280 -54.70 -13.75 -37.87
C LEU A 280 -53.59 -12.78 -37.44
N LYS A 281 -53.93 -11.52 -37.15
CA LYS A 281 -52.96 -10.53 -36.66
C LYS A 281 -52.39 -10.89 -35.29
N GLU A 282 -53.22 -11.43 -34.40
CA GLU A 282 -52.77 -11.88 -33.09
C GLU A 282 -51.84 -13.09 -33.20
N LYS A 283 -52.11 -13.99 -34.15
CA LYS A 283 -51.23 -15.11 -34.48
C LYS A 283 -49.94 -14.68 -35.15
N ASP A 284 -49.97 -13.70 -36.07
CA ASP A 284 -48.76 -13.13 -36.68
C ASP A 284 -47.88 -12.47 -35.62
N HIS A 285 -48.47 -11.76 -34.65
CA HIS A 285 -47.72 -11.17 -33.54
C HIS A 285 -47.15 -12.22 -32.58
N GLN A 286 -47.88 -13.32 -32.33
CA GLN A 286 -47.35 -14.48 -31.60
C GLN A 286 -46.17 -15.12 -32.35
N ILE A 287 -46.26 -15.24 -33.68
CA ILE A 287 -45.17 -15.78 -34.51
C ILE A 287 -43.94 -14.86 -34.45
N GLU A 288 -44.11 -13.54 -34.54
CA GLU A 288 -43.00 -12.58 -34.40
C GLU A 288 -42.33 -12.67 -33.01
N ASN A 289 -43.12 -12.76 -31.94
CA ASN A 289 -42.58 -12.93 -30.59
C ASN A 289 -41.85 -14.26 -30.43
N LEU A 290 -42.39 -15.36 -30.95
CA LEU A 290 -41.73 -16.67 -30.93
C LEU A 290 -40.45 -16.67 -31.78
N LEU A 291 -40.42 -15.97 -32.91
CA LEU A 291 -39.21 -15.82 -33.73
C LEU A 291 -38.14 -14.99 -33.01
N LEU A 292 -38.54 -13.94 -32.29
CA LEU A 292 -37.63 -13.16 -31.45
C LEU A 292 -37.07 -14.01 -30.31
N GLU A 293 -37.92 -14.78 -29.64
CA GLU A 293 -37.53 -15.69 -28.56
C GLU A 293 -36.60 -16.81 -29.07
N ILE A 294 -36.87 -17.38 -30.24
CA ILE A 294 -35.97 -18.31 -30.92
C ILE A 294 -34.64 -17.65 -31.28
N SER A 295 -34.63 -16.37 -31.68
CA SER A 295 -33.39 -15.63 -31.96
C SER A 295 -32.56 -15.43 -30.70
N ILE A 296 -33.19 -15.00 -29.60
CA ILE A 296 -32.54 -14.84 -28.29
C ILE A 296 -32.02 -16.18 -27.77
N LEU A 297 -32.81 -17.24 -27.90
CA LEU A 297 -32.40 -18.60 -27.51
C LEU A 297 -31.29 -19.14 -28.41
N LYS A 298 -31.25 -18.80 -29.71
CA LYS A 298 -30.13 -19.15 -30.60
C LYS A 298 -28.85 -18.41 -30.24
N GLU A 299 -28.93 -17.13 -29.86
CA GLU A 299 -27.77 -16.37 -29.36
C GLU A 299 -27.29 -16.92 -28.00
N ALA A 300 -28.22 -17.28 -27.10
CA ALA A 300 -27.89 -17.91 -25.83
C ALA A 300 -27.33 -19.34 -25.98
N ALA A 301 -27.76 -20.09 -27.00
CA ALA A 301 -27.32 -21.46 -27.27
C ALA A 301 -26.01 -21.55 -28.07
N ASN A 302 -25.53 -20.47 -28.70
CA ASN A 302 -24.31 -20.44 -29.51
C ASN A 302 -23.13 -19.79 -28.79
N PHE A 303 -22.86 -20.14 -27.53
CA PHE A 303 -21.54 -19.94 -26.95
C PHE A 303 -20.54 -20.96 -27.55
N ASN A 304 -20.24 -20.80 -28.84
CA ASN A 304 -19.13 -21.53 -29.45
C ASN A 304 -17.83 -20.94 -28.92
N LEU A 305 -17.24 -21.57 -27.91
CA LEU A 305 -15.95 -21.17 -27.36
C LEU A 305 -14.86 -21.38 -28.43
N VAL A 306 -14.42 -20.29 -29.05
CA VAL A 306 -13.33 -20.30 -30.01
C VAL A 306 -12.00 -20.24 -29.26
N THR A 307 -11.32 -21.38 -29.16
CA THR A 307 -10.01 -21.47 -28.47
C THR A 307 -8.83 -21.22 -29.41
N ARG A 308 -9.03 -21.32 -30.73
CA ARG A 308 -7.98 -21.12 -31.75
C ARG A 308 -8.41 -20.16 -32.86
N ASN A 309 -7.43 -19.37 -33.32
CA ASN A 309 -7.52 -18.51 -34.50
C ASN A 309 -7.48 -19.34 -35.80
N LYS A 310 -7.72 -18.68 -36.93
CA LYS A 310 -7.68 -19.28 -38.28
C LYS A 310 -6.32 -19.85 -38.66
N ASP A 311 -5.24 -19.33 -38.09
CA ASP A 311 -3.86 -19.80 -38.25
C ASP A 311 -3.48 -20.92 -37.26
N ALA A 312 -4.46 -21.47 -36.55
CA ALA A 312 -4.32 -22.46 -35.49
C ALA A 312 -3.58 -21.98 -34.22
N THR A 313 -3.24 -20.69 -34.10
CA THR A 313 -2.74 -20.14 -32.83
C THR A 313 -3.84 -20.07 -31.78
N PHE A 314 -3.49 -20.09 -30.49
CA PHE A 314 -4.47 -19.89 -29.43
C PHE A 314 -4.96 -18.45 -29.40
N THR A 315 -6.25 -18.24 -29.13
CA THR A 315 -6.83 -16.91 -29.01
C THR A 315 -6.25 -16.15 -27.80
N ASP A 316 -6.33 -14.82 -27.81
CA ASP A 316 -5.86 -13.99 -26.70
C ASP A 316 -6.58 -14.30 -25.38
N CYS A 317 -7.84 -14.72 -25.44
CA CYS A 317 -8.58 -15.16 -24.26
C CYS A 317 -7.92 -16.37 -23.58
N VAL A 318 -7.50 -17.37 -24.36
CA VAL A 318 -6.78 -18.53 -23.83
C VAL A 318 -5.39 -18.12 -23.33
N ARG A 319 -4.68 -17.25 -24.05
CA ARG A 319 -3.34 -16.78 -23.68
C ARG A 319 -3.37 -16.00 -22.36
N LEU A 320 -4.30 -15.06 -22.21
CA LEU A 320 -4.51 -14.28 -20.99
C LEU A 320 -4.92 -15.16 -19.82
N CYS A 321 -5.83 -16.12 -20.04
CA CYS A 321 -6.21 -17.09 -19.02
C CYS A 321 -5.01 -17.92 -18.54
N VAL A 322 -4.15 -18.37 -19.45
CA VAL A 322 -2.90 -19.08 -19.10
C VAL A 322 -1.97 -18.19 -18.26
N MET A 323 -1.78 -16.93 -18.66
CA MET A 323 -0.93 -15.99 -17.90
C MET A 323 -1.50 -15.73 -16.50
N GLU A 324 -2.82 -15.54 -16.38
CA GLU A 324 -3.50 -15.28 -15.12
C GLU A 324 -3.43 -16.50 -14.18
N LEU A 325 -3.71 -17.70 -14.69
CA LEU A 325 -3.56 -18.95 -13.92
C LEU A 325 -2.11 -19.14 -13.45
N SER A 326 -1.13 -18.80 -14.27
CA SER A 326 0.28 -18.86 -13.89
C SER A 326 0.62 -17.85 -12.80
N GLY A 327 0.04 -16.65 -12.85
CA GLY A 327 0.13 -15.65 -11.79
C GLY A 327 -0.52 -16.09 -10.47
N LEU A 328 -1.52 -16.97 -10.53
CA LEU A 328 -2.13 -17.64 -9.38
C LEU A 328 -1.36 -18.89 -8.91
N GLU A 329 -0.11 -19.03 -9.31
CA GLU A 329 0.79 -20.14 -8.96
C GLU A 329 0.30 -21.53 -9.42
N VAL A 330 -0.56 -21.60 -10.43
CA VAL A 330 -0.96 -22.89 -11.03
C VAL A 330 0.23 -23.46 -11.80
N ALA A 331 0.65 -24.66 -11.45
CA ALA A 331 1.76 -25.34 -12.14
C ALA A 331 1.44 -25.50 -13.64
N VAL A 332 2.44 -25.29 -14.51
CA VAL A 332 2.33 -25.33 -15.98
C VAL A 332 1.63 -26.59 -16.49
N GLU A 333 1.93 -27.75 -15.91
CA GLU A 333 1.32 -29.04 -16.23
C GLU A 333 -0.14 -29.19 -15.78
N LYS A 334 -0.64 -28.28 -14.93
CA LYS A 334 -2.00 -28.24 -14.39
C LYS A 334 -2.88 -27.16 -15.00
N VAL A 335 -2.31 -26.19 -15.72
CA VAL A 335 -3.07 -25.10 -16.35
C VAL A 335 -4.16 -25.65 -17.28
N SER A 336 -3.81 -26.52 -18.22
CA SER A 336 -4.78 -27.07 -19.17
C SER A 336 -5.87 -27.94 -18.52
N PRO A 337 -5.55 -28.84 -17.57
CA PRO A 337 -6.56 -29.52 -16.75
C PRO A 337 -7.49 -28.57 -15.98
N VAL A 338 -6.97 -27.46 -15.44
CA VAL A 338 -7.79 -26.46 -14.75
C VAL A 338 -8.78 -25.81 -15.71
N ILE A 339 -8.32 -25.35 -16.89
CA ILE A 339 -9.18 -24.78 -17.92
C ILE A 339 -10.28 -25.79 -18.32
N GLN A 340 -9.90 -27.04 -18.58
CA GLN A 340 -10.85 -28.09 -18.94
C GLN A 340 -11.90 -28.33 -17.85
N THR A 341 -11.46 -28.41 -16.59
CA THR A 341 -12.34 -28.66 -15.43
C THR A 341 -13.33 -27.52 -15.25
N VAL A 342 -12.86 -26.27 -15.35
CA VAL A 342 -13.70 -25.07 -15.23
C VAL A 342 -14.72 -25.00 -16.37
N CYS A 343 -14.27 -25.18 -17.63
CA CYS A 343 -15.17 -25.20 -18.80
C CYS A 343 -16.24 -26.30 -18.68
N LYS A 344 -15.85 -27.50 -18.26
CA LYS A 344 -16.76 -28.63 -18.12
C LYS A 344 -17.79 -28.43 -17.01
N HIS A 345 -17.37 -28.01 -15.82
CA HIS A 345 -18.25 -28.00 -14.66
C HIS A 345 -19.01 -26.70 -14.44
N LEU A 346 -18.51 -25.56 -14.92
CA LEU A 346 -19.20 -24.28 -14.77
C LEU A 346 -19.97 -23.85 -16.02
N PHE A 347 -19.57 -24.34 -17.20
CA PHE A 347 -20.14 -23.89 -18.48
C PHE A 347 -20.71 -25.04 -19.33
N ASP A 348 -20.62 -26.29 -18.86
CA ASP A 348 -21.04 -27.49 -19.60
C ASP A 348 -20.37 -27.63 -20.98
N ILE A 349 -19.12 -27.15 -21.09
CA ILE A 349 -18.30 -27.21 -22.29
C ILE A 349 -17.19 -28.24 -22.07
N ASP A 350 -17.29 -29.42 -22.67
CA ASP A 350 -16.22 -30.42 -22.64
C ASP A 350 -15.20 -30.11 -23.75
N LEU A 351 -14.01 -29.66 -23.35
CA LEU A 351 -12.93 -29.30 -24.28
C LEU A 351 -12.04 -30.49 -24.57
N ASP A 352 -11.77 -30.71 -25.86
CA ASP A 352 -10.82 -31.72 -26.32
C ASP A 352 -9.37 -31.29 -26.08
N LYS A 353 -8.47 -32.27 -26.02
CA LYS A 353 -7.02 -32.01 -25.89
C LYS A 353 -6.45 -31.12 -26.98
N SER A 354 -7.01 -31.14 -28.19
CA SER A 354 -6.59 -30.30 -29.31
C SER A 354 -6.95 -28.81 -29.11
N GLN A 355 -7.98 -28.54 -28.31
CA GLN A 355 -8.49 -27.20 -28.00
C GLN A 355 -7.80 -26.57 -26.78
N LEU A 356 -6.93 -27.32 -26.11
CA LEU A 356 -6.20 -26.88 -24.92
C LEU A 356 -4.71 -26.76 -25.24
N PRO A 357 -4.00 -25.78 -24.63
CA PRO A 357 -2.57 -25.65 -24.82
C PRO A 357 -1.84 -26.86 -24.21
N SER A 358 -0.78 -27.32 -24.87
CA SER A 358 0.12 -28.32 -24.28
C SER A 358 0.95 -27.68 -23.17
N SER A 359 1.57 -28.47 -22.28
CA SER A 359 2.47 -27.92 -21.25
C SER A 359 3.60 -27.08 -21.84
N THR A 360 4.15 -27.49 -22.98
CA THR A 360 5.17 -26.70 -23.71
C THR A 360 4.59 -25.39 -24.22
N THR A 361 3.38 -25.40 -24.76
CA THR A 361 2.69 -24.19 -25.23
C THR A 361 2.37 -23.25 -24.07
N VAL A 362 1.90 -23.79 -22.94
CA VAL A 362 1.68 -23.03 -21.71
C VAL A 362 2.99 -22.36 -21.27
N GLN A 363 4.10 -23.09 -21.23
CA GLN A 363 5.40 -22.52 -20.89
C GLN A 363 5.79 -21.38 -21.85
N SER A 364 5.61 -21.55 -23.16
CA SER A 364 5.90 -20.48 -24.12
C SER A 364 5.05 -19.23 -23.91
N ILE A 365 3.76 -19.38 -23.56
CA ILE A 365 2.88 -18.26 -23.22
C ILE A 365 3.33 -17.58 -21.91
N VAL A 366 3.78 -18.36 -20.93
CA VAL A 366 4.35 -17.83 -19.67
C VAL A 366 5.63 -17.04 -19.93
N ASP A 367 6.52 -17.56 -20.78
CA ASP A 367 7.77 -16.90 -21.15
C ASP A 367 7.50 -15.57 -21.89
N GLU A 368 6.48 -15.55 -22.75
CA GLU A 368 5.98 -14.31 -23.35
C GLU A 368 5.44 -13.34 -22.29
N GLY A 369 4.68 -13.83 -21.31
CA GLY A 369 4.21 -13.01 -20.19
C GLY A 369 5.38 -12.39 -19.42
N HIS A 370 6.44 -13.15 -19.16
CA HIS A 370 7.67 -12.63 -18.55
C HIS A 370 8.35 -11.56 -19.43
N TYR A 371 8.41 -11.77 -20.74
CA TYR A 371 8.96 -10.79 -21.69
C TYR A 371 8.17 -9.47 -21.65
N ILE A 372 6.84 -9.54 -21.69
CA ILE A 372 5.95 -8.37 -21.60
C ILE A 372 6.13 -7.67 -20.24
N ALA A 373 6.15 -8.43 -19.14
CA ALA A 373 6.34 -7.88 -17.80
C ALA A 373 7.68 -7.15 -17.66
N LYS A 374 8.78 -7.73 -18.14
CA LYS A 374 10.10 -7.08 -18.10
C LYS A 374 10.19 -5.87 -19.02
N THR A 375 9.53 -5.91 -20.18
CA THR A 375 9.44 -4.74 -21.07
C THR A 375 8.72 -3.59 -20.37
N PHE A 376 7.58 -3.89 -19.72
CA PHE A 376 6.85 -2.92 -18.91
C PHE A 376 7.68 -2.37 -17.75
N ILE A 377 8.40 -3.24 -17.03
CA ILE A 377 9.32 -2.83 -15.95
C ILE A 377 10.41 -1.90 -16.50
N SER A 378 11.00 -2.24 -17.65
CA SER A 378 12.05 -1.43 -18.30
C SER A 378 11.55 -0.01 -18.60
N GLU A 379 10.32 0.12 -19.10
CA GLU A 379 9.69 1.42 -19.38
C GLU A 379 9.41 2.22 -18.13
N ARG A 380 8.85 1.56 -17.11
CA ARG A 380 8.51 2.21 -15.84
C ARG A 380 9.75 2.68 -15.10
N LEU A 381 10.84 1.91 -15.18
CA LEU A 381 12.14 2.29 -14.64
C LEU A 381 12.73 3.50 -15.39
N ASP A 382 12.66 3.53 -16.72
CA ASP A 382 13.13 4.67 -17.56
C ASP A 382 12.36 5.96 -17.22
N GLN A 383 11.06 5.84 -16.94
CA GLN A 383 10.17 6.97 -16.61
C GLN A 383 10.26 7.44 -15.16
N SER A 384 10.71 6.60 -14.24
CA SER A 384 10.82 6.96 -12.82
C SER A 384 11.87 8.05 -12.58
N GLU A 385 11.63 8.93 -11.60
CA GLU A 385 12.63 9.91 -11.15
C GLU A 385 13.68 9.25 -10.26
N ASN A 386 13.23 8.31 -9.42
CA ASN A 386 14.07 7.49 -8.57
C ASN A 386 13.48 6.10 -8.36
N TRP A 387 14.35 5.16 -7.99
CA TRP A 387 13.95 3.80 -7.65
C TRP A 387 14.84 3.19 -6.56
N GLY A 388 14.34 2.13 -5.94
CA GLY A 388 15.05 1.34 -4.95
C GLY A 388 15.19 -0.11 -5.37
N LEU A 389 16.31 -0.73 -4.99
CA LEU A 389 16.60 -2.14 -5.25
C LEU A 389 16.38 -2.97 -3.98
N ASN A 390 15.47 -3.93 -4.02
CA ASN A 390 15.25 -4.88 -2.93
C ASN A 390 15.79 -6.25 -3.34
N ARG A 391 16.52 -6.89 -2.43
CA ARG A 391 17.05 -8.25 -2.61
C ARG A 391 16.68 -9.10 -1.42
N ASP A 392 16.22 -10.32 -1.69
CA ASP A 392 15.95 -11.32 -0.67
C ASP A 392 16.57 -12.67 -1.08
N GLY A 393 17.28 -13.30 -0.15
CA GLY A 393 18.00 -14.55 -0.37
C GLY A 393 17.31 -15.67 0.37
N THR A 394 16.94 -16.74 -0.33
CA THR A 394 16.35 -17.93 0.30
C THR A 394 17.01 -19.23 -0.14
N THR A 395 16.81 -20.28 0.65
CA THR A 395 17.28 -21.63 0.33
C THR A 395 16.09 -22.58 0.33
N ARG A 396 15.76 -23.17 -0.82
CA ARG A 396 14.71 -24.19 -0.94
C ARG A 396 15.29 -25.45 -1.53
N ARG A 397 15.06 -26.60 -0.87
CA ARG A 397 15.55 -27.92 -1.34
C ARG A 397 17.05 -27.93 -1.67
N LYS A 398 17.87 -27.29 -0.83
CA LYS A 398 19.32 -27.11 -1.01
C LYS A 398 19.74 -26.25 -2.23
N ILE A 399 18.80 -25.59 -2.90
CA ILE A 399 19.06 -24.64 -3.97
C ILE A 399 18.97 -23.23 -3.39
N LYS A 400 20.00 -22.42 -3.63
CA LYS A 400 20.01 -20.99 -3.29
C LYS A 400 19.29 -20.21 -4.36
N ILE A 401 18.40 -19.31 -3.93
CA ILE A 401 17.56 -18.49 -4.80
C ILE A 401 17.69 -17.05 -4.31
N VAL A 402 17.99 -16.14 -5.23
CA VAL A 402 17.97 -14.69 -4.97
C VAL A 402 16.78 -14.10 -5.70
N ASP A 403 15.88 -13.49 -4.95
CA ASP A 403 14.81 -12.64 -5.46
C ASP A 403 15.35 -11.21 -5.61
N THR A 404 15.09 -10.61 -6.76
CA THR A 404 15.38 -9.21 -6.99
C THR A 404 14.09 -8.49 -7.35
N THR A 405 13.80 -7.42 -6.63
CA THR A 405 12.58 -6.64 -6.82
C THR A 405 12.94 -5.16 -6.81
N ILE A 406 12.30 -4.35 -7.64
CA ILE A 406 12.48 -2.90 -7.65
C ILE A 406 11.27 -2.19 -7.04
N THR A 407 11.52 -1.06 -6.40
CA THR A 407 10.47 -0.15 -5.93
C THR A 407 10.61 1.17 -6.68
N LEU A 408 9.55 1.61 -7.33
CA LEU A 408 9.52 2.90 -8.02
C LEU A 408 9.10 4.03 -7.07
N ASP A 409 9.39 5.27 -7.44
CA ASP A 409 8.90 6.51 -6.81
C ASP A 409 7.38 6.54 -6.55
N SER A 410 6.59 5.93 -7.43
CA SER A 410 5.14 5.74 -7.28
C SER A 410 4.74 4.84 -6.09
N GLY A 411 5.69 4.15 -5.46
CA GLY A 411 5.46 3.13 -4.44
C GLY A 411 5.14 1.75 -4.99
N ASN A 412 5.07 1.59 -6.32
CA ASN A 412 4.88 0.30 -6.97
C ASN A 412 6.12 -0.58 -6.80
N VAL A 413 5.88 -1.85 -6.48
CA VAL A 413 6.92 -2.87 -6.28
C VAL A 413 6.81 -3.88 -7.41
N MET A 414 7.89 -4.10 -8.14
CA MET A 414 7.91 -4.98 -9.32
C MET A 414 9.04 -6.00 -9.22
N SER A 415 8.71 -7.29 -9.31
CA SER A 415 9.71 -8.35 -9.26
C SER A 415 10.45 -8.46 -10.60
N LEU A 416 11.77 -8.58 -10.55
CA LEU A 416 12.64 -8.92 -11.68
C LEU A 416 12.82 -10.44 -11.82
N GLY A 417 12.28 -11.20 -10.87
CA GLY A 417 12.27 -12.66 -10.85
C GLY A 417 13.24 -13.28 -9.85
N PHE A 418 13.22 -14.61 -9.83
CA PHE A 418 14.03 -15.45 -8.95
C PHE A 418 15.20 -16.07 -9.71
N ASN A 419 16.42 -15.85 -9.22
CA ASN A 419 17.63 -16.40 -9.82
C ASN A 419 18.18 -17.52 -8.95
N ARG A 420 18.27 -18.73 -9.51
CA ARG A 420 18.97 -19.84 -8.86
C ARG A 420 20.47 -19.60 -8.96
N ILE A 421 21.15 -19.69 -7.83
CA ILE A 421 22.59 -19.50 -7.75
C ILE A 421 23.23 -20.69 -7.03
N ALA A 422 24.48 -20.99 -7.36
CA ALA A 422 25.23 -22.03 -6.67
C ALA A 422 25.63 -21.57 -5.26
N HIS A 423 26.15 -20.34 -5.17
CA HIS A 423 26.63 -19.75 -3.94
C HIS A 423 26.19 -18.29 -3.84
N GLU A 424 25.69 -17.93 -2.66
CA GLU A 424 25.24 -16.59 -2.30
C GLU A 424 26.43 -15.72 -1.89
N THR A 425 27.37 -15.51 -2.83
CA THR A 425 28.53 -14.62 -2.65
C THR A 425 28.20 -13.21 -3.12
N ALA A 426 28.91 -12.21 -2.59
CA ALA A 426 28.72 -10.82 -2.98
C ALA A 426 28.82 -10.61 -4.51
N ALA A 427 29.85 -11.19 -5.14
CA ALA A 427 30.05 -11.14 -6.59
C ALA A 427 28.88 -11.78 -7.36
N THR A 428 28.32 -12.89 -6.85
CA THR A 428 27.19 -13.55 -7.51
C THR A 428 25.93 -12.71 -7.42
N ILE A 429 25.65 -12.11 -6.26
CA ILE A 429 24.51 -11.22 -6.05
C ILE A 429 24.61 -9.99 -6.97
N THR A 430 25.77 -9.34 -7.00
CA THR A 430 26.02 -8.18 -7.89
C THR A 430 25.87 -8.58 -9.36
N LYS A 431 26.38 -9.75 -9.78
CA LYS A 431 26.22 -10.25 -11.15
C LYS A 431 24.76 -10.50 -11.52
N VAL A 432 23.94 -10.98 -10.58
CA VAL A 432 22.48 -11.13 -10.79
C VAL A 432 21.84 -9.76 -11.04
N THR A 433 22.15 -8.75 -10.22
CA THR A 433 21.66 -7.37 -10.42
C THR A 433 22.10 -6.79 -11.77
N GLN A 434 23.36 -6.94 -12.15
CA GLN A 434 23.89 -6.51 -13.44
C GLN A 434 23.18 -7.22 -14.61
N GLY A 435 22.92 -8.52 -14.46
CA GLY A 435 22.20 -9.32 -15.44
C GLY A 435 20.79 -8.81 -15.68
N HIS A 436 20.04 -8.51 -14.61
CA HIS A 436 18.70 -7.93 -14.74
C HIS A 436 18.73 -6.57 -15.45
N LEU A 437 19.61 -5.65 -15.05
CA LEU A 437 19.69 -4.33 -15.70
C LEU A 437 20.10 -4.44 -17.17
N SER A 438 21.01 -5.36 -17.51
CA SER A 438 21.42 -5.62 -18.89
C SER A 438 20.26 -6.18 -19.73
N GLU A 439 19.44 -7.07 -19.15
CA GLU A 439 18.25 -7.61 -19.80
C GLU A 439 17.21 -6.51 -20.06
N LEU A 440 16.91 -5.67 -19.05
CA LEU A 440 16.00 -4.54 -19.21
C LEU A 440 16.48 -3.52 -20.25
N ALA A 441 17.81 -3.30 -20.32
CA ALA A 441 18.43 -2.45 -21.33
C ALA A 441 18.25 -3.02 -22.74
N GLY A 442 18.49 -4.32 -22.92
CA GLY A 442 18.27 -5.00 -24.20
C GLY A 442 16.82 -4.88 -24.69
N LEU A 443 15.85 -5.02 -23.78
CA LEU A 443 14.42 -4.83 -24.09
C LEU A 443 14.09 -3.38 -24.48
N ASN A 444 14.66 -2.40 -23.78
CA ASN A 444 14.46 -0.97 -24.10
C ASN A 444 14.96 -0.64 -25.51
N VAL A 445 16.14 -1.16 -25.86
CA VAL A 445 16.77 -0.95 -27.16
C VAL A 445 15.98 -1.64 -28.28
N ALA A 446 15.56 -2.90 -28.06
CA ALA A 446 14.74 -3.65 -29.01
C ALA A 446 13.42 -2.93 -29.31
N LYS A 447 12.74 -2.39 -28.29
CA LYS A 447 11.51 -1.63 -28.46
C LYS A 447 11.69 -0.36 -29.30
N LYS A 448 12.81 0.36 -29.10
CA LYS A 448 13.13 1.60 -29.84
C LYS A 448 13.55 1.35 -31.29
N SER A 449 13.59 0.09 -31.76
CA SER A 449 13.99 -0.29 -33.13
C SER A 449 15.35 0.30 -33.53
N ILE A 450 16.28 0.35 -32.58
CA ILE A 450 17.59 0.98 -32.76
C ILE A 450 18.44 0.11 -33.70
N PRO A 451 19.12 0.70 -34.70
CA PRO A 451 19.99 -0.05 -35.59
C PRO A 451 21.09 -0.83 -34.86
N PRO A 452 21.48 -2.04 -35.31
CA PRO A 452 22.44 -2.92 -34.61
C PRO A 452 23.73 -2.25 -34.17
N GLN A 453 24.26 -1.33 -34.97
CA GLN A 453 25.51 -0.61 -34.70
C GLN A 453 25.44 0.33 -33.48
N TYR A 454 24.24 0.76 -33.06
CA TYR A 454 24.05 1.65 -31.91
C TYR A 454 23.46 0.95 -30.68
N VAL A 455 23.17 -0.36 -30.78
CA VAL A 455 22.52 -1.15 -29.71
C VAL A 455 23.34 -1.11 -28.43
N ARG A 456 24.66 -1.26 -28.53
CA ARG A 456 25.55 -1.33 -27.36
C ARG A 456 25.62 -0.01 -26.60
N GLU A 457 25.72 1.10 -27.33
CA GLU A 457 25.77 2.45 -26.74
C GLU A 457 24.45 2.80 -26.07
N ASN A 458 23.31 2.50 -26.70
CA ASN A 458 21.99 2.78 -26.13
C ASN A 458 21.66 1.89 -24.93
N ALA A 459 22.10 0.62 -24.93
CA ALA A 459 21.93 -0.25 -23.78
C ALA A 459 22.76 0.24 -22.58
N ALA A 460 24.00 0.67 -22.83
CA ALA A 460 24.86 1.21 -21.80
C ALA A 460 24.34 2.56 -21.25
N ASP A 461 23.84 3.44 -22.12
CA ASP A 461 23.16 4.68 -21.73
C ASP A 461 21.93 4.41 -20.83
N TYR A 462 21.09 3.44 -21.21
CA TYR A 462 19.94 3.05 -20.38
C TYR A 462 20.37 2.62 -18.98
N VAL A 463 21.43 1.80 -18.87
CA VAL A 463 21.95 1.34 -17.58
C VAL A 463 22.51 2.52 -16.78
N ALA A 464 23.27 3.42 -17.41
CA ALA A 464 23.84 4.60 -16.76
C ALA A 464 22.75 5.52 -16.20
N ARG A 465 21.76 5.91 -17.03
CA ARG A 465 20.62 6.73 -16.60
C ARG A 465 19.78 6.04 -15.52
N SER A 466 19.64 4.71 -15.58
CA SER A 466 18.94 3.96 -14.54
C SER A 466 19.72 3.97 -13.21
N LEU A 467 21.03 3.74 -13.24
CA LEU A 467 21.87 3.73 -12.04
C LEU A 467 22.03 5.12 -11.42
N GLU A 468 21.98 6.19 -12.20
CA GLU A 468 21.95 7.57 -11.70
C GLU A 468 20.79 7.77 -10.71
N LYS A 469 19.61 7.27 -11.08
CA LYS A 469 18.33 7.34 -10.35
C LYS A 469 18.19 6.38 -9.17
N LEU A 470 19.18 5.51 -8.94
CA LEU A 470 19.15 4.55 -7.83
C LEU A 470 19.27 5.32 -6.50
N ALA A 471 18.20 5.34 -5.71
CA ALA A 471 18.15 6.08 -4.46
C ALA A 471 18.51 5.23 -3.24
N TYR A 472 18.14 3.94 -3.24
CA TYR A 472 18.39 3.07 -2.10
C TYR A 472 18.48 1.59 -2.46
N THR A 473 19.06 0.81 -1.55
CA THR A 473 19.01 -0.65 -1.56
C THR A 473 18.35 -1.15 -0.28
N MET A 474 17.65 -2.28 -0.36
CA MET A 474 17.12 -3.02 0.79
C MET A 474 17.56 -4.46 0.65
N SER A 475 18.28 -4.96 1.64
CA SER A 475 18.86 -6.30 1.61
C SER A 475 18.94 -6.89 3.00
N ASP A 476 19.37 -8.14 3.10
CA ASP A 476 19.72 -8.72 4.38
C ASP A 476 20.98 -8.12 4.98
N ARG A 477 21.15 -8.33 6.30
CA ARG A 477 22.34 -7.87 7.02
C ARG A 477 23.54 -8.82 6.86
N ALA A 478 23.40 -9.85 6.02
CA ALA A 478 24.46 -10.80 5.71
C ALA A 478 25.71 -10.08 5.19
N SER A 479 26.90 -10.61 5.50
CA SER A 479 28.17 -10.01 5.06
C SER A 479 28.26 -9.90 3.54
N ASN A 480 27.76 -10.91 2.83
CA ASN A 480 27.78 -10.96 1.38
C ASN A 480 26.85 -9.92 0.75
N GLU A 481 25.69 -9.64 1.35
CA GLU A 481 24.77 -8.59 0.91
C GLU A 481 25.35 -7.18 1.12
N LYS A 482 25.99 -6.94 2.26
CA LYS A 482 26.70 -5.68 2.52
C LYS A 482 27.82 -5.47 1.51
N LEU A 483 28.63 -6.49 1.27
CA LEU A 483 29.70 -6.41 0.28
C LEU A 483 29.14 -6.27 -1.14
N ALA A 484 28.00 -6.90 -1.46
CA ALA A 484 27.33 -6.71 -2.74
C ALA A 484 26.83 -5.27 -2.96
N ASN A 485 26.40 -4.58 -1.89
CA ASN A 485 26.08 -3.14 -1.95
C ASN A 485 27.33 -2.29 -2.21
N THR A 486 28.46 -2.63 -1.61
CA THR A 486 29.74 -1.96 -1.91
C THR A 486 30.12 -2.15 -3.38
N LEU A 487 30.08 -3.40 -3.88
CA LEU A 487 30.37 -3.71 -5.28
C LEU A 487 29.38 -3.04 -6.26
N LEU A 488 28.11 -2.92 -5.88
CA LEU A 488 27.10 -2.20 -6.65
C LEU A 488 27.41 -0.69 -6.74
N ASN A 489 27.84 -0.07 -5.65
CA ASN A 489 28.25 1.33 -5.64
C ASN A 489 29.52 1.55 -6.47
N GLU A 490 30.52 0.66 -6.37
CA GLU A 490 31.73 0.70 -7.20
C GLU A 490 31.38 0.61 -8.69
N TRP A 491 30.53 -0.36 -9.07
CA TRP A 491 30.07 -0.51 -10.45
C TRP A 491 29.26 0.71 -10.94
N ARG A 492 28.35 1.24 -10.10
CA ARG A 492 27.61 2.48 -10.41
C ARG A 492 28.57 3.63 -10.67
N ASP A 493 29.55 3.81 -9.80
CA ASP A 493 30.51 4.91 -9.89
C ASP A 493 31.37 4.82 -11.15
N GLU A 494 31.80 3.61 -11.52
CA GLU A 494 32.50 3.34 -12.77
C GLU A 494 31.65 3.70 -14.00
N ILE A 495 30.39 3.25 -14.04
CA ILE A 495 29.49 3.51 -15.17
C ILE A 495 29.18 5.01 -15.30
N LEU A 496 28.85 5.70 -14.20
CA LEU A 496 28.53 7.13 -14.25
C LEU A 496 29.72 7.98 -14.66
N LEU A 497 30.94 7.60 -14.23
CA LEU A 497 32.17 8.26 -14.66
C LEU A 497 32.39 8.12 -16.17
N ASN A 498 32.13 6.94 -16.73
CA ASN A 498 32.30 6.68 -18.17
C ASN A 498 31.29 7.45 -19.06
N PHE A 499 30.19 7.93 -18.49
CA PHE A 499 29.14 8.68 -19.20
C PHE A 499 29.14 10.18 -18.87
N GLU A 500 30.13 10.68 -18.14
CA GLU A 500 30.23 12.07 -17.70
C GLU A 500 29.01 12.55 -16.88
N LEU A 501 28.23 11.62 -16.32
CA LEU A 501 27.07 11.88 -15.46
C LEU A 501 27.55 12.11 -14.01
N ASN A 502 28.34 13.17 -13.81
CA ASN A 502 28.92 13.55 -12.52
C ASN A 502 28.20 14.73 -11.84
N GLY A 503 26.90 14.92 -12.11
CA GLY A 503 26.05 15.86 -11.35
C GLY A 503 26.02 15.54 -9.85
N ASP A 504 25.35 16.38 -9.03
CA ASP A 504 25.22 16.18 -7.58
C ASP A 504 24.81 14.74 -7.25
N LYS A 505 25.81 13.92 -6.91
CA LYS A 505 25.70 12.47 -6.90
C LYS A 505 24.68 12.06 -5.86
N GLN A 506 23.54 11.51 -6.29
CA GLN A 506 22.56 11.00 -5.35
C GLN A 506 23.22 9.89 -4.52
N THR A 507 23.21 10.07 -3.19
CA THR A 507 23.76 9.08 -2.26
C THR A 507 22.83 7.88 -2.21
N VAL A 508 23.34 6.68 -2.50
CA VAL A 508 22.55 5.45 -2.38
C VAL A 508 22.46 5.05 -0.91
N HIS A 509 21.26 5.11 -0.34
CA HIS A 509 21.03 4.67 1.03
C HIS A 509 20.96 3.15 1.11
N SER A 510 21.82 2.52 1.90
CA SER A 510 21.78 1.07 2.11
C SER A 510 20.97 0.72 3.36
N PHE A 511 19.79 0.15 3.15
CA PHE A 511 18.93 -0.37 4.21
C PHE A 511 19.12 -1.88 4.38
N HIS A 512 19.00 -2.34 5.63
CA HIS A 512 19.08 -3.75 5.96
C HIS A 512 17.84 -4.21 6.72
N CYS A 513 17.36 -5.40 6.40
CA CYS A 513 16.22 -6.01 7.07
C CYS A 513 16.54 -6.23 8.57
N MET A 514 15.79 -5.54 9.44
CA MET A 514 15.93 -5.69 10.90
C MET A 514 15.29 -7.01 11.41
N ALA A 515 14.44 -7.64 10.58
CA ALA A 515 13.79 -8.89 10.97
C ALA A 515 14.80 -10.01 11.25
N HIS A 516 15.85 -10.10 10.43
CA HIS A 516 16.92 -11.09 10.62
C HIS A 516 17.73 -10.86 11.89
N VAL A 517 17.91 -9.61 12.34
CA VAL A 517 18.55 -9.31 13.62
C VAL A 517 17.70 -9.82 14.77
N LEU A 518 16.40 -9.59 14.70
CA LEU A 518 15.46 -9.99 15.73
C LEU A 518 15.25 -11.51 15.76
N LEU A 519 15.25 -12.18 14.61
CA LEU A 519 15.31 -13.65 14.50
C LEU A 519 16.63 -14.22 15.05
N GLY A 520 17.74 -13.52 14.84
CA GLY A 520 19.03 -13.84 15.45
C GLY A 520 18.97 -13.80 16.97
N PHE A 521 18.50 -12.69 17.55
CA PHE A 521 18.30 -12.57 19.00
C PHE A 521 17.37 -13.63 19.54
N HIS A 522 16.25 -13.89 18.86
CA HIS A 522 15.35 -14.98 19.24
C HIS A 522 16.08 -16.34 19.33
N SER A 523 16.95 -16.64 18.37
CA SER A 523 17.70 -17.92 18.35
C SER A 523 18.70 -18.06 19.51
N TYR A 524 19.28 -16.96 19.99
CA TYR A 524 20.17 -16.96 21.17
C TYR A 524 19.41 -16.98 22.49
N VAL A 525 18.33 -16.20 22.57
CA VAL A 525 17.54 -16.04 23.80
C VAL A 525 16.67 -17.27 24.06
N LYS A 526 16.18 -17.94 23.02
CA LYS A 526 15.31 -19.12 23.12
C LYS A 526 15.90 -20.25 23.97
N PRO A 527 17.15 -20.72 23.77
CA PRO A 527 17.76 -21.74 24.63
C PRO A 527 17.85 -21.32 26.10
N GLU A 528 18.19 -20.06 26.39
CA GLU A 528 18.30 -19.56 27.76
C GLU A 528 16.94 -19.48 28.45
N LEU A 529 15.93 -18.96 27.74
CA LEU A 529 14.55 -18.94 28.23
C LEU A 529 14.03 -20.37 28.45
N LYS A 530 14.42 -21.33 27.61
CA LYS A 530 14.09 -22.75 27.79
C LYS A 530 14.69 -23.32 29.05
N GLN A 531 15.95 -23.02 29.32
CA GLN A 531 16.62 -23.46 30.54
C GLN A 531 15.97 -22.83 31.77
N LEU A 532 15.65 -21.53 31.72
CA LEU A 532 14.97 -20.83 32.81
C LEU A 532 13.59 -21.43 33.06
N GLU A 533 12.80 -21.66 32.01
CA GLU A 533 11.48 -22.29 32.13
C GLU A 533 11.58 -23.70 32.70
N THR A 534 12.57 -24.49 32.27
CA THR A 534 12.81 -25.83 32.82
C THR A 534 13.09 -25.77 34.32
N LYS A 535 13.96 -24.85 34.77
CA LYS A 535 14.25 -24.64 36.20
C LYS A 535 13.00 -24.22 36.97
N LEU A 536 12.18 -23.32 36.41
CA LEU A 536 10.95 -22.88 37.06
C LEU A 536 9.93 -24.01 37.17
N VAL A 537 9.82 -24.86 36.14
CA VAL A 537 8.94 -26.03 36.15
C VAL A 537 9.40 -27.08 37.16
N GLU A 538 10.71 -27.28 37.31
CA GLU A 538 11.27 -28.17 38.34
C GLU A 538 10.94 -27.70 39.76
N VAL A 539 10.96 -26.39 40.01
CA VAL A 539 10.72 -25.82 41.35
C VAL A 539 9.23 -25.67 41.67
N HIS A 540 8.42 -25.22 40.71
CA HIS A 540 7.04 -24.79 40.94
C HIS A 540 6.00 -25.71 40.29
N GLY A 541 6.42 -26.75 39.56
CA GLY A 541 5.55 -27.56 38.73
C GLY A 541 5.18 -26.88 37.40
N PRO A 542 4.27 -27.47 36.61
CA PRO A 542 3.90 -26.94 35.31
C PRO A 542 3.36 -25.50 35.43
N ILE A 543 3.67 -24.64 34.46
CA ILE A 543 3.37 -23.19 34.54
C ILE A 543 2.22 -22.82 33.59
N GLY A 544 1.38 -21.86 34.01
CA GLY A 544 0.34 -21.27 33.18
C GLY A 544 -0.75 -22.28 32.79
N ARG A 545 -1.17 -22.29 31.53
CA ARG A 545 -2.19 -23.22 31.03
C ARG A 545 -1.82 -24.69 31.26
N ASP A 546 -0.54 -25.03 31.22
CA ASP A 546 -0.09 -26.41 31.37
C ASP A 546 -0.13 -26.88 32.86
N SER A 547 -0.35 -25.96 33.81
CA SER A 547 -0.67 -26.27 35.22
C SER A 547 -2.11 -26.76 35.43
N LEU A 548 -2.99 -26.48 34.46
CA LEU A 548 -4.41 -26.78 34.54
C LEU A 548 -4.68 -28.12 33.87
N SER A 549 -5.23 -29.06 34.63
CA SER A 549 -5.53 -30.43 34.17
C SER A 549 -6.43 -30.47 32.92
N ALA A 550 -7.35 -29.51 32.78
CA ALA A 550 -8.23 -29.35 31.63
C ALA A 550 -7.49 -29.17 30.29
N PHE A 551 -6.23 -28.71 30.31
CA PHE A 551 -5.44 -28.44 29.11
C PHE A 551 -4.27 -29.40 28.91
N LYS A 552 -4.22 -30.52 29.66
CA LYS A 552 -3.14 -31.52 29.60
C LYS A 552 -2.88 -32.05 28.18
N PHE A 553 -3.92 -32.22 27.37
CA PHE A 553 -3.80 -32.69 25.97
C PHE A 553 -3.36 -31.62 24.98
N TRP A 554 -3.35 -30.35 25.40
CA TRP A 554 -3.00 -29.21 24.56
C TRP A 554 -1.57 -28.72 24.82
N SER A 555 -0.84 -29.31 25.76
CA SER A 555 0.53 -28.91 26.09
C SER A 555 1.40 -29.01 24.83
N LYS A 556 1.77 -27.86 24.26
CA LYS A 556 2.70 -27.80 23.13
C LYS A 556 4.12 -27.79 23.68
N LYS A 557 5.07 -28.43 22.98
CA LYS A 557 6.52 -28.44 23.30
C LYS A 557 7.21 -27.07 23.19
N GLU A 558 6.46 -26.00 22.99
CA GLU A 558 6.97 -24.63 22.91
C GLU A 558 7.06 -24.00 24.28
N LEU A 559 8.02 -23.09 24.44
CA LEU A 559 8.22 -22.36 25.69
C LEU A 559 7.01 -21.48 26.00
N VAL A 560 6.63 -21.38 27.28
CA VAL A 560 5.64 -20.40 27.76
C VAL A 560 6.00 -19.00 27.26
N ILE A 561 7.28 -18.64 27.31
CA ILE A 561 7.74 -17.31 26.88
C ILE A 561 7.65 -17.14 25.37
N GLU A 562 7.93 -18.18 24.57
CA GLU A 562 7.70 -18.14 23.11
C GLU A 562 6.21 -18.01 22.78
N ARG A 563 5.35 -18.71 23.52
CA ARG A 563 3.90 -18.59 23.35
C ARG A 563 3.44 -17.19 23.70
N VAL A 564 3.95 -16.58 24.77
CA VAL A 564 3.64 -15.20 25.15
C VAL A 564 4.19 -14.24 24.11
N LEU A 565 5.44 -14.38 23.66
CA LEU A 565 6.04 -13.50 22.64
C LEU A 565 5.34 -13.62 21.30
N ARG A 566 5.00 -14.84 20.85
CA ARG A 566 4.21 -15.05 19.63
C ARG A 566 2.80 -14.53 19.79
N THR A 567 2.10 -14.84 20.89
CA THR A 567 0.75 -14.30 21.12
C THR A 567 0.79 -12.78 21.18
N THR A 568 1.80 -12.20 21.83
CA THR A 568 2.05 -10.75 21.85
C THR A 568 2.36 -10.24 20.45
N ALA A 569 3.16 -10.95 19.64
CA ALA A 569 3.44 -10.59 18.25
C ALA A 569 2.24 -10.80 17.32
N ASP A 570 1.33 -11.73 17.59
CA ASP A 570 0.11 -11.96 16.83
C ASP A 570 -0.96 -10.92 17.20
N VAL A 571 -1.02 -10.56 18.49
CA VAL A 571 -1.94 -9.57 19.07
C VAL A 571 -1.48 -8.13 18.75
N PHE A 572 -0.17 -7.87 18.72
CA PHE A 572 0.42 -6.54 18.51
C PHE A 572 1.19 -6.37 17.20
N GLY A 573 1.41 -7.45 16.44
CA GLY A 573 2.04 -7.40 15.12
C GLY A 573 1.02 -7.24 14.01
N PRO A 574 1.47 -6.75 12.84
CA PRO A 574 0.60 -6.61 11.69
C PRO A 574 0.46 -7.95 10.97
N VAL A 575 -0.50 -8.78 11.39
CA VAL A 575 -1.07 -9.78 10.48
C VAL A 575 -2.08 -9.03 9.63
N GLY A 576 -1.78 -8.83 8.35
CA GLY A 576 -2.71 -8.35 7.30
C GLY A 576 -3.76 -7.34 7.76
N ASP A 577 -3.44 -6.05 7.68
CA ASP A 577 -4.27 -4.85 7.72
C ASP A 577 -5.50 -4.68 8.66
N HIS A 578 -6.07 -5.66 9.36
CA HIS A 578 -7.39 -5.45 9.99
C HIS A 578 -7.66 -6.01 11.39
N HIS A 579 -6.77 -6.77 12.06
CA HIS A 579 -7.13 -7.43 13.33
C HIS A 579 -6.18 -7.31 14.53
N GLY A 580 -5.11 -6.49 14.47
CA GLY A 580 -4.24 -6.25 15.63
C GLY A 580 -4.87 -5.31 16.68
N VAL A 581 -4.66 -5.55 17.98
CA VAL A 581 -5.13 -4.65 19.06
C VAL A 581 -4.12 -3.55 19.40
N ARG A 582 -3.06 -3.41 18.59
CA ARG A 582 -1.98 -2.46 18.81
C ARG A 582 -2.45 -1.02 18.98
N ASP A 583 -3.37 -0.57 18.13
CA ASP A 583 -3.88 0.80 18.21
C ASP A 583 -4.68 1.04 19.50
N ARG A 584 -5.42 0.01 19.96
CA ARG A 584 -6.12 0.05 21.26
C ARG A 584 -5.14 0.07 22.43
N TRP A 585 -4.02 -0.65 22.34
CA TRP A 585 -2.98 -0.66 23.36
C TRP A 585 -2.15 0.63 23.39
N GLU A 586 -1.76 1.19 22.24
CA GLU A 586 -1.10 2.50 22.18
C GLU A 586 -2.05 3.58 22.73
N SER A 587 -3.35 3.51 22.43
CA SER A 587 -4.37 4.40 22.99
C SER A 587 -4.54 4.22 24.51
N HIS A 588 -4.57 2.98 25.01
CA HIS A 588 -4.66 2.68 26.44
C HIS A 588 -3.41 3.18 27.20
N CYS A 589 -2.21 2.89 26.70
CA CYS A 589 -0.96 3.39 27.27
C CYS A 589 -0.94 4.93 27.31
N SER A 590 -1.39 5.58 26.22
CA SER A 590 -1.51 7.03 26.15
C SER A 590 -2.52 7.57 27.17
N SER A 591 -3.65 6.89 27.37
CA SER A 591 -4.67 7.28 28.37
C SER A 591 -4.16 7.18 29.81
N LEU A 592 -3.20 6.29 30.06
CA LEU A 592 -2.55 6.12 31.36
C LEU A 592 -1.27 6.94 31.53
N GLY A 593 -0.87 7.73 30.52
CA GLY A 593 0.41 8.45 30.52
C GLY A 593 1.65 7.54 30.49
N ILE A 594 1.48 6.26 30.16
CA ILE A 594 2.56 5.26 30.12
C ILE A 594 3.11 5.19 28.70
N LYS A 595 4.44 5.20 28.57
CA LYS A 595 5.10 4.98 27.27
C LYS A 595 5.08 3.49 26.94
N SER A 596 4.42 3.10 25.84
CA SER A 596 4.45 1.72 25.36
C SER A 596 5.90 1.28 25.09
N LEU A 597 6.33 0.19 25.75
CA LEU A 597 7.64 -0.44 25.53
C LEU A 597 7.64 -1.40 24.34
N ILE A 598 6.46 -1.72 23.79
CA ILE A 598 6.31 -2.62 22.63
C ILE A 598 6.54 -1.81 21.34
N GLY A 599 7.76 -1.87 20.82
CA GLY A 599 8.18 -1.16 19.62
C GLY A 599 7.37 -1.52 18.37
N ASN A 600 7.23 -0.56 17.45
CA ASN A 600 6.62 -0.79 16.14
C ASN A 600 7.70 -1.24 15.17
N TYR A 601 7.58 -2.46 14.63
CA TYR A 601 8.46 -2.96 13.58
C TYR A 601 8.46 -2.05 12.34
N LYS A 602 7.35 -1.33 12.06
CA LYS A 602 7.22 -0.37 10.95
C LYS A 602 7.69 1.06 11.27
N ARG A 603 8.01 1.45 12.53
CA ARG A 603 8.45 2.84 12.83
C ARG A 603 9.97 3.07 12.75
N GLN A 604 10.78 2.06 12.46
CA GLN A 604 12.18 2.29 12.11
C GLN A 604 12.39 2.64 10.62
N SER A 605 11.38 2.55 9.75
CA SER A 605 11.55 2.78 8.31
C SER A 605 11.15 4.18 7.80
N LEU A 606 10.55 5.07 8.59
CA LEU A 606 10.07 6.37 8.09
C LEU A 606 10.17 7.51 9.12
N GLN A 607 11.38 7.77 9.63
CA GLN A 607 11.74 9.09 10.16
C GLN A 607 13.17 9.47 9.74
N CYS A 608 13.39 9.59 8.43
CA CYS A 608 14.33 10.60 7.93
C CYS A 608 13.48 11.79 7.51
N THR A 609 13.61 12.89 8.25
CA THR A 609 13.11 14.19 7.83
C THR A 609 14.32 14.90 7.25
N LEU A 610 14.30 15.07 5.91
CA LEU A 610 15.24 15.80 5.05
C LEU A 610 16.68 15.27 4.99
#